data_AF-A0A659QJM2-F1
#
_entry.id   AF-A0A659QJM2-F1
#
_cell.length_a   1.000
_cell.length_b   1.000
_cell.length_c   1.000
_cell.angle_alpha   90.00
_cell.angle_beta   90.00
_cell.angle_gamma   90.00
#
_symmetry.space_group_name_H-M   'P 1'
#
loop_
_entity.id
_entity.type
_entity.pdbx_description
1 polymer ?
#
loop_
_entity_poly.entity_id
_entity_poly.type
_entity_poly.pdbx_seq_one_letter_code
_entity_poly.pdbx_strand_id
1 'polypeptide(L)'
;AHARGRSAVADFPRLPELVACFDHLGFDVVEMVLADPQGWDRYEAAKWMTMRRWLEENPDDEFAQEVRTELTVAPKRHVTWTREYFGWGVFALIAR
;
A
#
# COMPACT_ATOMS: atom_id res chain seq x y z
N ALA A 1 5.50 7.98 18.78
CA ALA A 1 5.25 6.79 17.94
C ALA A 1 6.50 6.52 17.11
N HIS A 2 7.12 5.35 17.24
CA HIS A 2 8.19 4.91 16.33
C HIS A 2 7.54 4.19 15.16
N ALA A 3 7.49 4.83 13.98
CA ALA A 3 7.14 4.15 12.75
C ALA A 3 8.33 3.26 12.37
N ARG A 4 8.18 1.94 12.51
CA ARG A 4 9.17 0.97 12.00
C ARG A 4 8.82 0.68 10.54
N GLY A 5 9.64 1.20 9.62
CA GLY A 5 9.57 0.83 8.21
C GLY A 5 9.91 -0.66 8.06
N ARG A 6 9.06 -1.37 7.32
CA ARG A 6 9.25 -2.78 6.93
C ARG A 6 9.56 -2.79 5.44
N SER A 7 10.63 -3.46 5.03
CA SER A 7 11.14 -3.39 3.65
C SER A 7 11.38 -4.76 3.01
N ALA A 8 11.38 -5.86 3.78
CA ALA A 8 11.51 -7.21 3.27
C ALA A 8 10.13 -7.88 3.12
N VAL A 9 9.98 -8.80 2.16
CA VAL A 9 8.74 -9.59 1.99
C VAL A 9 8.38 -10.35 3.27
N ALA A 10 9.38 -10.84 4.00
CA ALA A 10 9.20 -11.53 5.29
C ALA A 10 8.62 -10.63 6.40
N ASP A 11 8.65 -9.30 6.21
CA ASP A 11 8.07 -8.36 7.17
C ASP A 11 6.54 -8.22 7.01
N PHE A 12 5.97 -8.76 5.92
CA PHE A 12 4.54 -8.71 5.63
C PHE A 12 3.89 -10.07 5.91
N PRO A 13 3.42 -10.30 7.16
CA PRO A 13 2.72 -11.54 7.48
C PRO A 13 1.43 -11.65 6.67
N ARG A 14 1.01 -12.88 6.37
CA ARG A 14 -0.33 -13.10 5.80
C ARG A 14 -1.37 -12.66 6.82
N LEU A 15 -2.55 -12.25 6.36
CA LEU A 15 -3.61 -11.75 7.24
C LEU A 15 -3.91 -12.67 8.45
N PRO A 16 -4.01 -14.01 8.32
CA PRO A 16 -4.19 -14.89 9.48
C PRO A 16 -3.05 -14.84 10.49
N GLU A 17 -1.80 -14.71 10.02
CA GLU A 17 -0.62 -14.63 10.88
C GLU A 17 -0.56 -13.28 11.61
N LEU A 18 -1.00 -12.19 10.95
CA LEU A 18 -1.13 -10.89 11.58
C LEU A 18 -2.18 -10.90 12.69
N VAL A 19 -3.34 -11.50 12.44
CA VAL A 19 -4.41 -11.62 13.44
C VAL A 19 -3.96 -12.49 14.62
N ALA A 20 -3.29 -13.61 14.36
CA ALA A 20 -2.72 -14.45 15.42
C ALA A 20 -1.64 -13.73 16.25
N CYS A 21 -0.90 -12.79 15.64
CA CYS A 21 0.08 -11.97 16.36
C CYS A 21 -0.59 -11.14 17.46
N PHE A 22 -1.75 -10.53 17.20
CA PHE A 22 -2.48 -9.76 18.21
C PHE A 22 -2.94 -10.63 19.38
N ASP A 23 -3.40 -11.84 19.10
CA ASP A 23 -3.76 -12.80 20.13
C ASP A 23 -2.57 -13.15 21.02
N HIS A 24 -1.40 -13.44 20.43
CA HIS A 24 -0.18 -13.74 21.18
C HIS A 24 0.29 -12.55 22.04
N LEU A 25 -0.09 -11.32 21.66
CA LEU A 25 0.21 -10.10 22.38
C LEU A 25 -0.84 -9.75 23.47
N GLY A 26 -1.86 -10.58 23.67
CA GLY A 26 -2.88 -10.37 24.70
C GLY A 26 -4.00 -9.42 24.30
N PHE A 27 -4.24 -9.23 23.00
CA PHE A 27 -5.31 -8.38 22.48
C PHE A 27 -6.38 -9.18 21.77
N ASP A 28 -7.63 -8.77 21.96
CA ASP A 28 -8.76 -9.21 21.15
C ASP A 28 -8.94 -8.27 19.96
N VAL A 29 -9.02 -8.84 18.75
CA VAL A 29 -9.42 -8.10 17.54
C VAL A 29 -10.93 -8.03 17.53
N VAL A 30 -11.49 -6.85 17.83
CA VAL A 30 -12.95 -6.66 17.93
C VAL A 30 -13.59 -6.14 16.65
N GLU A 31 -12.80 -5.52 15.77
CA GLU A 31 -13.23 -5.06 14.45
C GLU A 31 -12.05 -5.06 13.47
N MET A 32 -12.33 -5.29 12.19
CA MET A 32 -11.38 -5.08 11.10
C MET A 32 -12.06 -4.50 9.85
N VAL A 33 -11.40 -3.53 9.23
CA VAL A 33 -11.79 -2.98 7.93
C VAL A 33 -10.64 -3.18 6.97
N LEU A 34 -10.84 -3.99 5.95
CA LEU A 34 -9.84 -4.30 4.93
C LEU A 34 -10.11 -3.45 3.68
N ALA A 35 -9.05 -2.96 3.06
CA ALA A 35 -9.15 -2.34 1.75
C ALA A 35 -9.56 -3.40 0.73
N ASP A 36 -10.61 -3.09 -0.03
CA ASP A 36 -11.01 -3.88 -1.18
C ASP A 36 -10.15 -3.52 -2.42
N PRO A 37 -10.21 -4.32 -3.49
CA PRO A 37 -9.47 -4.00 -4.71
C PRO A 37 -9.80 -2.63 -5.30
N GLN A 38 -11.06 -2.16 -5.16
CA GLN A 38 -11.48 -0.86 -5.68
C GLN A 38 -10.85 0.31 -4.91
N GLY A 39 -10.73 0.19 -3.59
CA GLY A 39 -10.04 1.15 -2.72
C GLY A 39 -8.56 1.25 -3.08
N TRP A 40 -7.91 0.10 -3.33
CA TRP A 40 -6.55 0.05 -3.85
C TRP A 40 -6.41 0.70 -5.23
N ASP A 41 -7.33 0.39 -6.16
CA ASP A 41 -7.36 0.97 -7.50
C ASP A 41 -7.45 2.50 -7.42
N ARG A 42 -8.33 3.04 -6.57
CA ARG A 42 -8.49 4.49 -6.39
C ARG A 42 -7.24 5.15 -5.81
N TYR A 43 -6.62 4.52 -4.82
CA TYR A 43 -5.43 5.05 -4.17
C TYR A 43 -4.23 5.09 -5.12
N GLU A 44 -3.96 3.99 -5.86
CA GLU A 44 -2.84 3.93 -6.78
C GLU A 44 -3.07 4.80 -8.03
N ALA A 45 -4.28 4.76 -8.62
CA ALA A 45 -4.58 5.53 -9.83
C ALA A 45 -4.51 7.05 -9.63
N ALA A 46 -4.83 7.56 -8.43
CA ALA A 46 -4.70 8.98 -8.12
C ALA A 46 -3.25 9.48 -8.24
N LYS A 47 -2.27 8.64 -7.90
CA LYS A 47 -0.84 8.96 -8.06
C LYS A 47 -0.48 9.09 -9.53
N TRP A 48 -1.01 8.21 -10.37
CA TRP A 48 -0.73 8.23 -11.81
C TRP A 48 -1.22 9.51 -12.48
N MET A 49 -2.43 9.96 -12.12
CA MET A 49 -2.96 11.22 -12.63
C MET A 49 -2.11 12.41 -12.18
N THR A 50 -1.65 12.39 -10.93
CA THR A 50 -0.77 13.43 -10.39
C THR A 50 0.56 13.46 -11.14
N MET A 51 1.22 12.31 -11.33
CA MET A 51 2.46 12.20 -12.11
C MET A 51 2.26 12.70 -13.55
N ARG A 52 1.12 12.40 -14.17
CA ARG A 52 0.85 12.82 -15.55
C ARG A 52 0.78 14.34 -15.67
N ARG A 53 0.03 15.00 -14.78
CA ARG A 53 -0.09 16.47 -14.76
C ARG A 53 1.23 17.14 -14.44
N TRP A 54 1.95 16.60 -13.45
CA TRP A 54 3.25 17.13 -13.06
C TRP A 54 4.25 17.12 -14.24
N LEU A 55 4.27 16.06 -15.05
CA LEU A 55 5.09 15.99 -16.26
C LEU A 55 4.70 16.99 -17.36
N GLU A 56 3.44 17.42 -17.42
CA GLU A 56 2.98 18.44 -18.36
C GLU A 56 3.47 19.84 -17.94
N GLU A 57 3.55 20.08 -16.63
CA GLU A 57 3.99 21.35 -16.04
C GLU A 57 5.53 21.45 -15.91
N ASN A 58 6.23 20.31 -15.83
CA ASN A 58 7.67 20.25 -15.52
C ASN A 58 8.44 19.39 -16.55
N PRO A 59 8.46 19.75 -17.85
CA PRO A 59 9.08 18.92 -18.89
C PRO A 59 10.61 18.86 -18.82
N ASP A 60 11.25 19.93 -18.33
CA ASP A 60 12.72 20.08 -18.29
C ASP A 60 13.30 19.84 -16.87
N ASP A 61 12.47 19.38 -15.93
CA ASP A 61 12.91 19.05 -14.57
C ASP A 61 13.81 17.81 -14.57
N GLU A 62 14.80 17.79 -13.68
CA GLU A 62 15.77 16.69 -13.59
C GLU A 62 15.13 15.33 -13.31
N PHE A 63 13.96 15.30 -12.64
CA PHE A 63 13.21 14.09 -12.33
C PHE A 63 12.19 13.70 -13.41
N ALA A 64 12.00 14.51 -14.45
CA ALA A 64 10.99 14.26 -15.48
C ALA A 64 11.12 12.86 -16.09
N GLN A 65 12.34 12.41 -16.35
CA GLN A 65 12.59 11.08 -16.92
C GLN A 65 12.29 9.94 -15.94
N GLU A 66 12.56 10.13 -14.65
CA GLU A 66 12.28 9.15 -13.61
C GLU A 66 10.77 9.00 -13.41
N VAL A 67 10.06 10.12 -13.22
CA VAL A 67 8.61 10.14 -13.08
C VAL A 67 7.92 9.59 -14.33
N ARG A 68 8.47 9.87 -15.52
CA ARG A 68 7.98 9.29 -16.78
C ARG A 68 8.09 7.78 -16.77
N THR A 69 9.25 7.25 -16.37
CA THR A 69 9.50 5.81 -16.29
C THR A 69 8.56 5.14 -15.30
N GLU A 70 8.41 5.71 -14.10
CA GLU A 70 7.54 5.18 -13.07
C GLU A 70 6.07 5.17 -13.51
N LEU A 71 5.56 6.24 -14.11
CA LEU A 71 4.19 6.28 -14.62
C LEU A 71 3.94 5.25 -15.76
N THR A 72 5.00 4.79 -16.45
CA THR A 72 4.90 3.71 -17.45
C THR A 72 4.87 2.31 -16.83
N VAL A 73 5.50 2.12 -15.67
CA VAL A 73 5.64 0.82 -15.00
C VAL A 73 4.55 0.60 -13.94
N ALA A 74 4.23 1.63 -13.15
CA ALA A 74 3.36 1.54 -11.97
C ALA A 74 1.98 0.95 -12.27
N PRO A 75 1.24 1.35 -13.33
CA PRO A 75 -0.07 0.75 -13.61
C PRO A 75 0.01 -0.75 -13.92
N LYS A 76 1.07 -1.18 -14.64
CA LYS A 76 1.28 -2.60 -14.97
C LYS A 76 1.63 -3.38 -13.70
N ARG A 77 2.57 -2.87 -12.90
CA ARG A 77 2.96 -3.46 -11.63
C ARG A 77 1.76 -3.60 -10.68
N HIS A 78 0.87 -2.60 -10.66
CA HIS A 78 -0.34 -2.63 -9.85
C HIS A 78 -1.27 -3.80 -10.23
N VAL A 79 -1.63 -3.92 -11.51
CA VAL A 79 -2.56 -4.97 -11.95
C VAL A 79 -1.94 -6.37 -11.99
N THR A 80 -0.61 -6.48 -12.10
CA THR A 80 0.07 -7.78 -12.08
C THR A 80 0.33 -8.28 -10.66
N TRP A 81 0.63 -7.38 -9.70
CA TRP A 81 1.09 -7.81 -8.38
C TRP A 81 0.36 -7.13 -7.22
N THR A 82 0.39 -5.80 -7.16
CA THR A 82 -0.06 -5.06 -5.96
C THR A 82 -1.52 -5.31 -5.64
N ARG A 83 -2.38 -5.29 -6.65
CA ARG A 83 -3.83 -5.46 -6.50
C ARG A 83 -4.23 -6.84 -5.96
N GLU A 84 -3.45 -7.87 -6.23
CA GLU A 84 -3.79 -9.26 -5.89
C GLU A 84 -3.11 -9.74 -4.61
N TYR A 85 -1.84 -9.35 -4.40
CA TYR A 85 -1.01 -9.93 -3.33
C TYR A 85 -0.82 -9.00 -2.13
N PHE A 86 -1.08 -7.70 -2.25
CA PHE A 86 -0.92 -6.75 -1.16
C PHE A 86 -2.26 -6.25 -0.62
N GLY A 87 -2.51 -6.54 0.65
CA GLY A 87 -3.66 -6.04 1.40
C GLY A 87 -3.28 -4.90 2.34
N TRP A 88 -4.28 -4.11 2.72
CA TRP A 88 -4.19 -3.14 3.81
C TRP A 88 -5.46 -3.21 4.66
N GLY A 89 -5.37 -2.90 5.94
CA GLY A 89 -6.54 -2.83 6.81
C GLY A 89 -6.28 -2.12 8.13
N VAL A 90 -7.37 -1.70 8.76
CA VAL A 90 -7.40 -1.16 10.13
C VAL A 90 -7.97 -2.22 11.06
N PHE A 91 -7.36 -2.39 12.22
CA PHE A 91 -7.76 -3.34 13.25
C PHE A 91 -8.03 -2.59 14.55
N ALA A 92 -9.22 -2.79 15.13
CA ALA A 92 -9.53 -2.30 16.48
C ALA A 92 -9.19 -3.39 17.50
N LEU A 93 -8.41 -3.03 18.51
CA LEU A 93 -7.88 -3.96 19.51
C LEU A 93 -8.34 -3.57 20.91
N ILE A 94 -8.72 -4.56 21.73
CA ILE A 94 -8.98 -4.40 23.17
C ILE A 94 -7.99 -5.29 23.93
N ALA A 95 -7.32 -4.75 24.94
CA ALA A 95 -6.44 -5.53 25.80
C ALA A 95 -7.25 -6.49 26.68
N ARG A 96 -6.78 -7.73 26.81
CA ARG A 96 -7.35 -8.73 27.73
C ARG A 96 -6.89 -8.55 29.17
#